data_AF-A0AA38Q8L5-F1
#
_entry.id   AF-A0AA38Q8L5-F1
#
_cell.length_a   1.000
_cell.length_b   1.000
_cell.length_c   1.000
_cell.angle_alpha   90.00
_cell.angle_beta   90.00
_cell.angle_gamma   90.00
#
_symmetry.space_group_name_H-M   'P 1'
#
loop_
_entity.id
_entity.type
_entity.pdbx_description
1 polymer ?
#
loop_
_entity_poly.entity_id
_entity_poly.type
_entity_poly.pdbx_seq_one_letter_code
_entity_poly.pdbx_strand_id
1 'polypeptide(L)'
;LHVIADLWEDTSMPIYTLLVDPAPNLVSLTLRTDGKDVTNGILPPIFAGEMPSLKELTLEHFTIWPTTYFHNLTSLSLSDQAFSRPTTLGFLDFLQNSPMLEKLAL
;
A
#
# COMPACT_ATOMS: atom_id res chain seq x y z
N LEU A 1 15.75 0.99 0.41
CA LEU A 1 15.30 -0.13 1.27
C LEU A 1 14.05 -0.75 0.65
N HIS A 2 13.92 -2.09 0.66
CA HIS A 2 12.77 -2.82 0.14
C HIS A 2 12.16 -3.64 1.29
N VAL A 3 10.85 -3.51 1.53
CA VAL A 3 10.12 -4.29 2.54
C VAL A 3 9.11 -5.18 1.84
N ILE A 4 9.16 -6.48 2.13
CA ILE A 4 8.24 -7.49 1.59
C ILE A 4 7.64 -8.24 2.78
N ALA A 5 6.31 -8.32 2.80
CA ALA A 5 5.54 -8.80 3.94
C ALA A 5 4.62 -10.00 3.59
N ASP A 6 4.98 -10.78 2.58
CA ASP A 6 4.14 -11.82 1.94
C ASP A 6 4.09 -13.17 2.66
N LEU A 7 5.02 -13.43 3.58
CA LEU A 7 5.16 -14.71 4.30
C LEU A 7 4.96 -14.56 5.82
N TRP A 8 4.24 -13.53 6.26
CA TRP A 8 3.96 -13.37 7.68
C TRP A 8 2.88 -14.35 8.15
N GLU A 9 3.31 -15.42 8.82
CA GLU A 9 2.45 -16.52 9.28
C GLU A 9 1.92 -16.36 10.72
N ASP A 10 2.29 -15.27 11.43
CA ASP A 10 1.79 -15.06 12.79
C ASP A 10 0.31 -14.65 12.78
N THR A 11 -0.54 -15.63 13.08
CA THR A 11 -2.01 -15.50 13.12
C THR A 11 -2.56 -14.53 14.16
N SER A 12 -1.72 -13.99 15.05
CA SER A 12 -2.17 -13.13 16.14
C SER A 12 -2.22 -11.64 15.79
N MET A 13 -1.33 -11.16 14.92
CA MET A 13 -1.28 -9.75 14.49
C MET A 13 -0.75 -9.60 13.06
N PRO A 14 -1.42 -8.79 12.22
CA PRO A 14 -0.93 -8.52 10.88
C PRO A 14 0.35 -7.68 10.92
N ILE A 15 1.34 -8.03 10.11
CA ILE A 15 2.65 -7.36 10.08
C ILE A 15 2.59 -5.84 9.87
N TYR A 16 1.62 -5.33 9.10
CA TYR A 16 1.47 -3.89 8.87
C TYR A 16 1.16 -3.12 10.16
N THR A 17 0.67 -3.77 11.21
CA THR A 17 0.47 -3.15 12.54
C THR A 17 1.78 -2.89 13.28
N LEU A 18 2.87 -3.55 12.88
CA LEU A 18 4.21 -3.38 13.47
C LEU A 18 5.02 -2.30 12.74
N LEU A 19 4.56 -1.84 11.58
CA LEU A 19 5.22 -0.81 10.78
C LEU A 19 4.88 0.57 11.36
N VAL A 20 5.43 0.90 12.52
CA VAL A 20 5.08 2.15 13.24
C VAL A 20 6.09 3.27 13.02
N ASP A 21 7.38 2.93 12.88
CA ASP A 21 8.45 3.92 12.78
C ASP A 21 8.53 4.55 11.38
N PRO A 22 8.80 5.86 11.26
CA PRO A 22 9.06 6.52 9.99
C PRO A 22 10.07 5.77 9.11
N ALA A 23 9.80 5.69 7.81
CA ALA A 23 10.65 4.98 6.86
C ALA A 23 11.14 5.91 5.72
N PRO A 24 11.96 6.94 6.03
CA PRO A 24 12.35 7.98 5.07
C PRO A 24 13.17 7.46 3.87
N ASN A 25 13.85 6.33 4.05
CA ASN A 25 14.69 5.69 3.03
C ASN A 25 14.02 4.48 2.35
N LEU A 26 12.74 4.23 2.63
CA LEU A 26 11.97 3.18 2.00
C LEU A 26 11.70 3.57 0.54
N VAL A 27 12.07 2.69 -0.39
CA VAL A 27 11.93 2.92 -1.83
C VAL A 27 10.86 2.01 -2.43
N SER A 28 10.69 0.82 -1.85
CA SER A 28 9.78 -0.20 -2.35
C SER A 28 9.07 -0.88 -1.19
N LEU A 29 7.76 -0.99 -1.30
CA LEU A 29 6.89 -1.60 -0.30
C LEU A 29 5.97 -2.63 -0.98
N THR A 30 6.01 -3.86 -0.48
CA THR A 30 5.09 -4.93 -0.89
C THR A 30 4.35 -5.45 0.34
N LEU A 31 3.05 -5.19 0.39
CA LEU A 31 2.14 -5.74 1.40
C LEU A 31 1.21 -6.74 0.73
N ARG A 32 1.46 -8.02 0.99
CA ARG A 32 0.64 -9.14 0.57
C ARG A 32 0.14 -9.86 1.81
N THR A 33 -1.12 -10.26 1.79
CA THR A 33 -1.80 -10.88 2.94
C THR A 33 -2.87 -11.80 2.37
N ASP A 34 -3.33 -12.78 3.14
CA ASP A 34 -4.42 -13.67 2.72
C ASP A 34 -5.83 -13.03 2.80
N GLY A 35 -5.89 -11.72 3.06
CA GLY A 35 -7.10 -10.92 3.16
C GLY A 35 -7.92 -11.11 4.44
N LYS A 36 -7.60 -12.09 5.30
CA LYS A 36 -8.43 -12.41 6.48
C LYS A 36 -8.46 -11.29 7.52
N ASP A 37 -7.34 -10.62 7.71
CA ASP A 37 -7.19 -9.53 8.68
C ASP A 37 -7.50 -8.14 8.10
N VAL A 38 -7.82 -8.07 6.81
CA VAL A 38 -8.13 -6.81 6.12
C VAL A 38 -9.58 -6.42 6.40
N THR A 39 -9.75 -5.42 7.24
CA THR A 39 -11.07 -4.90 7.59
C THR A 39 -11.52 -3.86 6.56
N ASN A 40 -12.58 -4.17 5.81
CA ASN A 40 -13.18 -3.27 4.80
C ASN A 40 -12.23 -2.75 3.70
N GLY A 41 -11.09 -3.41 3.48
CA GLY A 41 -10.07 -2.97 2.52
C GLY A 41 -9.21 -1.79 2.99
N ILE A 42 -9.30 -1.41 4.27
CA ILE A 42 -8.59 -0.25 4.81
C ILE A 42 -7.17 -0.65 5.22
N LEU A 43 -6.18 0.04 4.66
CA LEU A 43 -4.79 0.00 5.13
C LEU A 43 -4.68 0.91 6.37
N PRO A 44 -4.33 0.38 7.55
CA PRO A 44 -4.11 1.21 8.72
C PRO A 44 -2.88 2.12 8.54
N PRO A 45 -2.72 3.14 9.38
CA PRO A 45 -1.54 3.97 9.33
C PRO A 45 -0.26 3.16 9.51
N ILE A 46 0.68 3.30 8.57
CA ILE A 46 1.98 2.62 8.59
C ILE A 46 3.10 3.65 8.43
N PHE A 47 4.26 3.32 8.99
CA PHE A 47 5.49 4.11 9.00
C PHE A 47 5.27 5.56 9.44
N ALA A 48 4.38 5.79 10.41
CA ALA A 48 3.92 7.11 10.84
C ALA A 48 3.44 8.04 9.69
N GLY A 49 3.10 7.49 8.53
CA GLY A 49 2.79 8.25 7.31
C GLY A 49 3.99 8.88 6.60
N GLU A 50 5.22 8.57 7.00
CA GLU A 50 6.44 9.14 6.44
C GLU A 50 7.19 8.13 5.57
N MET A 51 6.93 8.18 4.26
CA MET A 51 7.62 7.39 3.23
C MET A 51 8.01 8.25 2.00
N PRO A 52 8.72 9.38 2.17
CA PRO A 52 8.99 10.35 1.11
C PRO A 52 9.78 9.79 -0.09
N SER A 53 10.57 8.73 0.12
CA SER A 53 11.39 8.12 -0.93
C SER A 53 10.69 6.96 -1.66
N LEU A 54 9.43 6.65 -1.31
CA LEU A 54 8.73 5.51 -1.88
C LEU A 54 8.47 5.72 -3.37
N LYS A 55 8.81 4.71 -4.17
CA LYS A 55 8.66 4.69 -5.63
C LYS A 55 7.85 3.51 -6.12
N GLU A 56 7.96 2.38 -5.43
CA GLU A 56 7.31 1.14 -5.83
C GLU A 56 6.35 0.68 -4.73
N LEU A 57 5.10 0.46 -5.11
CA LEU A 57 4.06 0.02 -4.20
C LEU A 57 3.34 -1.21 -4.77
N THR A 58 3.25 -2.27 -3.97
CA THR A 58 2.41 -3.44 -4.23
C THR A 58 1.48 -3.66 -3.05
N LEU A 59 0.17 -3.65 -3.30
CA LEU A 59 -0.87 -3.90 -2.30
C LEU A 59 -1.82 -5.00 -2.76
N GLU A 60 -2.05 -5.97 -1.89
CA GLU A 60 -3.06 -7.01 -2.06
C GLU A 60 -4.19 -6.78 -1.04
N HIS A 61 -5.45 -6.90 -1.47
CA HIS A 61 -6.67 -6.69 -0.67
C HIS A 61 -6.95 -5.28 -0.12
N PHE A 62 -5.95 -4.41 0.00
CA PHE A 62 -6.13 -3.02 0.41
C PHE A 62 -6.59 -2.15 -0.74
N THR A 63 -7.67 -1.39 -0.51
CA THR A 63 -8.33 -0.51 -1.49
C THR A 63 -8.49 0.92 -0.98
N ILE A 64 -8.36 1.14 0.33
CA ILE A 64 -8.52 2.43 0.99
C ILE A 64 -7.27 2.69 1.83
N TRP A 65 -6.66 3.86 1.66
CA TRP A 65 -5.50 4.32 2.41
C TRP A 65 -5.56 5.85 2.57
N PRO A 66 -4.80 6.44 3.52
CA PRO A 66 -4.75 7.89 3.66
C PRO A 66 -4.25 8.57 2.39
N THR A 67 -4.88 9.68 2.01
CA THR A 67 -4.55 10.44 0.79
C THR A 67 -3.13 10.99 0.77
N THR A 68 -2.47 11.06 1.92
CA THR A 68 -1.11 11.60 2.11
C THR A 68 0.01 10.57 1.99
N TYR A 69 -0.30 9.29 1.76
CA TYR A 69 0.69 8.21 1.91
C TYR A 69 1.55 7.99 0.67
N PHE A 70 0.91 7.90 -0.47
CA PHE A 70 1.54 7.37 -1.67
C PHE A 70 1.52 8.46 -2.74
N HIS A 71 2.68 9.07 -2.92
CA HIS A 71 2.90 10.14 -3.89
C HIS A 71 4.16 9.86 -4.68
N ASN A 72 4.22 10.39 -5.91
CA ASN A 72 5.41 10.30 -6.75
C ASN A 72 5.90 8.86 -6.99
N LEU A 73 4.97 7.90 -7.04
CA LEU A 73 5.27 6.51 -7.38
C LEU A 73 5.67 6.41 -8.86
N THR A 74 6.56 5.47 -9.14
CA THR A 74 6.93 5.04 -10.50
C THR A 74 6.31 3.69 -10.86
N SER A 75 5.99 2.87 -9.85
CA SER A 75 5.35 1.57 -10.02
C SER A 75 4.24 1.35 -9.01
N LEU A 76 3.07 0.95 -9.50
CA LEU A 76 1.91 0.55 -8.71
C LEU A 76 1.44 -0.84 -9.15
N SER A 77 1.28 -1.75 -8.20
CA SER A 77 0.62 -3.04 -8.39
C SER A 77 -0.50 -3.19 -7.36
N LEU A 78 -1.72 -3.37 -7.82
CA LEU A 78 -2.88 -3.67 -6.98
C LEU A 78 -3.37 -5.07 -7.35
N SER A 79 -3.67 -5.90 -6.34
CA SER A 79 -4.26 -7.22 -6.55
C SER A 79 -5.37 -7.51 -5.53
N ASP A 80 -6.27 -8.43 -5.88
CA ASP A 80 -7.33 -8.97 -5.03
C ASP A 80 -8.18 -7.94 -4.27
N GLN A 81 -8.55 -6.87 -4.97
CA GLN A 81 -9.31 -5.71 -4.51
C GLN A 81 -10.82 -6.00 -4.25
N ALA A 82 -11.14 -7.14 -3.63
CA ALA A 82 -12.50 -7.69 -3.56
C ALA A 82 -13.44 -6.96 -2.57
N PHE A 83 -12.90 -6.31 -1.53
CA PHE A 83 -13.69 -5.85 -0.39
C PHE A 83 -14.38 -4.49 -0.60
N SER A 84 -13.70 -3.53 -1.22
CA SER A 84 -14.23 -2.18 -1.45
C SER A 84 -13.51 -1.53 -2.62
N ARG A 85 -13.88 -1.90 -3.85
CA ARG A 85 -13.26 -1.32 -5.05
C ARG A 85 -13.32 0.22 -5.00
N PRO A 86 -12.18 0.92 -5.19
CA PRO A 86 -12.22 2.36 -5.31
C PRO A 86 -13.14 2.75 -6.47
N THR A 87 -13.86 3.86 -6.32
CA THR A 87 -14.59 4.44 -7.45
C THR A 87 -13.57 4.78 -8.54
N THR A 88 -13.99 4.76 -9.81
CA THR A 88 -13.11 5.17 -10.92
C THR A 88 -12.50 6.55 -10.66
N LEU A 89 -13.28 7.46 -10.08
CA LEU A 89 -12.81 8.81 -9.76
C LEU A 89 -11.74 8.79 -8.65
N GLY A 90 -11.95 8.05 -7.57
CA GLY A 90 -10.94 7.91 -6.51
C GLY A 90 -9.66 7.23 -6.99
N PHE A 91 -9.77 6.30 -7.94
CA PHE A 91 -8.59 5.70 -8.58
C PHE A 91 -7.85 6.71 -9.48
N LEU A 92 -8.56 7.54 -10.24
CA LEU A 92 -7.93 8.59 -11.06
C LEU A 92 -7.26 9.66 -10.19
N ASP A 93 -7.89 10.05 -9.08
CA ASP A 93 -7.29 10.98 -8.11
C ASP A 93 -5.98 10.42 -7.54
N PHE A 94 -5.93 9.11 -7.29
CA PHE A 94 -4.70 8.44 -6.87
C PHE A 94 -3.61 8.52 -7.95
N LEU A 95 -3.93 8.21 -9.20
CA LEU A 95 -2.97 8.29 -10.30
C LEU A 95 -2.45 9.72 -10.51
N GLN A 96 -3.29 10.73 -10.31
CA GLN A 96 -2.91 12.14 -10.41
C GLN A 96 -1.83 12.54 -9.37
N ASN A 97 -1.80 11.87 -8.21
CA ASN A 97 -0.78 12.08 -7.18
C ASN A 97 0.58 11.45 -7.51
N SER A 98 0.68 10.67 -8.58
CA SER A 98 1.90 10.02 -9.04
C SER A 98 2.13 10.28 -10.54
N PRO A 99 2.45 11.54 -10.93
CA PRO A 99 2.62 11.91 -12.34
C PRO A 99 3.81 11.23 -13.03
N MET A 100 4.71 10.61 -12.25
CA MET A 100 5.87 9.85 -12.73
C MET A 100 5.60 8.34 -12.82
N LEU A 101 4.34 7.91 -12.73
CA LEU A 101 3.98 6.50 -12.80
C LEU A 101 4.27 5.94 -14.19
N GLU A 102 5.19 4.99 -14.26
CA GLU A 102 5.59 4.31 -15.50
C GLU A 102 4.95 2.93 -15.62
N LYS A 103 4.69 2.27 -14.49
CA LYS A 103 4.18 0.92 -14.42
C LYS A 103 2.90 0.86 -13.57
N LEU A 104 1.86 0.31 -14.16
CA LEU A 104 0.59 0.04 -13.51
C LEU A 104 0.18 -1.40 -13.77
N ALA A 105 -0.01 -2.17 -12.70
CA ALA A 105 -0.55 -3.52 -12.71
C ALA A 105 -1.80 -3.57 -11.81
N LEU A 106 -2.85 -4.25 -12.28
CA LEU A 106 -4.18 -4.33 -11.66
C LEU A 106 -4.69 -5.77 -11.66
#